data_AF-A0A525WM80-F1
#
_entry.id   AF-A0A525WM80-F1
#
_cell.length_a   1.000
_cell.length_b   1.000
_cell.length_c   1.000
_cell.angle_alpha   90.00
_cell.angle_beta   90.00
_cell.angle_gamma   90.00
#
_symmetry.space_group_name_H-M   'P 1'
#
loop_
_entity.id
_entity.type
_entity.pdbx_description
1 polymer ?
#
loop_
_entity_poly.entity_id
_entity_poly.type
_entity_poly.pdbx_seq_one_letter_code
_entity_poly.pdbx_strand_id
1 'polypeptide(L)'
;MPNSTPSPSLRDTGQATVRYYPISHVNGKSVPQELGLREAFVVPTFELAEALIAGGVDSARIAISQIDSPGADYQGHAQDASSTELVPARPFRFDRSILIVLPTYNERQNLEPLIQMIGRHLVADILIVDDNSPDGTGQLADQLSRQHNHVQVLHRARKEGLGPAYLGGFAWALARGYQLIVEMDCDFSHPPWDLPRLIHRSGTADLVIGSRYVPGGRTQDWSKRRRLLSRLGNAYVRLFLGKNIHDWTAGFRCYRHELLANMNLENVKAKGYVFQVEMTWRARQLGAKVCELPIRFSDRVQGQSKLGWQSLLETITEVPRMSMRTTPSR
;
A
#
# COMPACT_ATOMS: atom_id res chain seq x y z
N MET A 1 -30.42 -4.71 -18.96
CA MET A 1 -29.91 -5.92 -18.28
C MET A 1 -28.43 -5.69 -17.96
N PRO A 2 -28.01 -5.55 -16.70
CA PRO A 2 -26.59 -5.41 -16.38
C PRO A 2 -25.95 -6.80 -16.39
N ASN A 3 -24.93 -6.99 -17.24
CA ASN A 3 -24.09 -8.19 -17.24
C ASN A 3 -23.32 -8.29 -15.92
N SER A 4 -23.82 -9.11 -14.99
CA SER A 4 -23.08 -9.56 -13.82
C SER A 4 -22.02 -10.57 -14.25
N THR A 5 -20.76 -10.17 -14.30
CA THR A 5 -19.64 -11.13 -14.34
C THR A 5 -19.71 -12.01 -13.08
N PRO A 6 -19.76 -13.35 -13.18
CA PRO A 6 -19.85 -14.22 -12.01
C PRO A 6 -18.57 -14.13 -11.17
N SER A 7 -18.73 -13.93 -9.86
CA SER A 7 -17.64 -14.02 -8.90
C SER A 7 -17.18 -15.48 -8.74
N PRO A 8 -15.87 -15.77 -8.62
CA PRO A 8 -15.36 -17.12 -8.44
C PRO A 8 -15.89 -17.81 -7.16
N SER A 9 -16.12 -19.12 -7.21
CA SER A 9 -16.46 -19.95 -6.05
C SER A 9 -15.21 -20.60 -5.42
N LEU A 10 -15.19 -20.78 -4.10
CA LEU A 10 -14.03 -21.32 -3.36
C LEU A 10 -14.21 -22.82 -3.06
N ARG A 11 -13.20 -23.66 -3.35
CA ARG A 11 -13.18 -25.12 -3.00
C ARG A 11 -11.97 -25.49 -2.13
N ASP A 12 -12.12 -26.44 -1.20
CA ASP A 12 -11.00 -27.01 -0.43
C ASP A 12 -10.61 -28.38 -1.00
N THR A 13 -9.40 -28.49 -1.54
CA THR A 13 -8.87 -29.71 -2.22
C THR A 13 -7.86 -30.48 -1.38
N GLY A 14 -7.62 -30.09 -0.13
CA GLY A 14 -6.80 -30.85 0.83
C GLY A 14 -5.27 -30.65 0.70
N GLN A 15 -4.72 -30.47 -0.50
CA GLN A 15 -3.28 -30.22 -0.73
C GLN A 15 -3.01 -28.81 -1.30
N ALA A 16 -1.94 -28.16 -0.81
CA ALA A 16 -1.45 -26.91 -1.39
C ALA A 16 -0.86 -27.19 -2.78
N THR A 17 -1.29 -26.43 -3.79
CA THR A 17 -0.85 -26.61 -5.18
C THR A 17 -0.54 -25.24 -5.80
N VAL A 18 0.48 -25.17 -6.65
CA VAL A 18 0.83 -23.95 -7.40
C VAL A 18 0.26 -24.04 -8.81
N ARG A 19 -0.54 -23.05 -9.20
CA ARG A 19 -1.12 -22.92 -10.55
C ARG A 19 -0.37 -21.85 -11.34
N TYR A 20 0.15 -22.24 -12.50
CA TYR A 20 0.82 -21.34 -13.44
C TYR A 20 -0.15 -20.94 -14.55
N TYR A 21 -0.28 -19.64 -14.82
CA TYR A 21 -0.99 -19.13 -15.99
C TYR A 21 0.03 -18.76 -17.07
N PRO A 22 0.03 -19.43 -18.24
CA PRO A 22 0.95 -19.10 -19.32
C PRO A 22 0.62 -17.74 -19.94
N ILE A 23 1.64 -17.08 -20.47
CA ILE A 23 1.54 -15.76 -21.14
C ILE A 23 0.57 -15.79 -22.33
N SER A 24 0.43 -16.92 -23.02
CA SER A 24 -0.50 -17.06 -24.15
C SER A 24 -1.98 -16.90 -23.78
N HIS A 25 -2.35 -17.02 -22.50
CA HIS A 25 -3.72 -16.77 -22.03
C HIS A 25 -4.03 -15.29 -21.71
N VAL A 26 -3.10 -14.36 -21.98
CA VAL A 26 -3.29 -12.91 -21.73
C VAL A 26 -4.37 -12.30 -22.64
N ASN A 27 -4.66 -12.89 -23.81
CA ASN A 27 -5.54 -12.30 -24.83
C ASN A 27 -7.05 -12.59 -24.69
N GLY A 28 -7.52 -13.19 -23.60
CA GLY A 28 -8.94 -13.52 -23.47
C GLY A 28 -9.31 -14.13 -22.14
N LYS A 29 -9.74 -13.26 -21.21
CA LYS A 29 -10.38 -13.53 -19.92
C LYS A 29 -10.99 -14.93 -19.77
N SER A 30 -10.43 -15.71 -18.86
CA SER A 30 -11.24 -16.43 -17.89
C SER A 30 -10.55 -16.38 -16.54
N VAL A 31 -11.00 -15.46 -15.67
CA VAL A 31 -10.77 -15.63 -14.23
C VAL A 31 -11.30 -17.02 -13.88
N PRO A 32 -10.53 -17.89 -13.23
CA PRO A 32 -11.00 -19.21 -12.86
C PRO A 32 -12.34 -19.09 -12.14
N GLN A 33 -13.36 -19.81 -12.61
CA GLN A 33 -14.68 -19.81 -11.97
C GLN A 33 -14.65 -20.51 -10.61
N GLU A 34 -13.60 -21.31 -10.36
CA GLU A 34 -13.34 -21.98 -9.09
C GLU A 34 -11.90 -21.70 -8.65
N LEU A 35 -11.73 -21.21 -7.43
CA LEU A 35 -10.44 -20.93 -6.80
C LEU A 35 -10.27 -21.86 -5.60
N GLY A 36 -9.17 -22.61 -5.53
CA GLY A 36 -8.90 -23.44 -4.35
C GLY A 36 -8.52 -22.59 -3.15
N LEU A 37 -8.95 -22.95 -1.94
CA LEU A 37 -8.60 -22.26 -0.70
C LEU A 37 -7.12 -22.35 -0.32
N ARG A 38 -6.35 -23.28 -0.93
CA ARG A 38 -4.92 -23.52 -0.65
C ARG A 38 -4.00 -23.39 -1.88
N GLU A 39 -4.49 -22.82 -2.97
CA GLU A 39 -3.76 -22.67 -4.23
C GLU A 39 -2.96 -21.35 -4.32
N ALA A 40 -1.72 -21.41 -4.77
CA ALA A 40 -0.95 -20.20 -5.08
C ALA A 40 -0.91 -20.01 -6.61
N PHE A 41 -0.88 -18.77 -7.09
CA PHE A 41 -0.99 -18.45 -8.51
C PHE A 41 0.23 -17.69 -9.01
N VAL A 42 0.86 -18.19 -10.07
CA VAL A 42 1.92 -17.46 -10.79
C VAL A 42 1.31 -16.95 -12.09
N VAL A 43 1.26 -15.62 -12.24
CA VAL A 43 0.61 -14.94 -13.37
C VAL A 43 1.59 -14.13 -14.21
N PRO A 44 1.33 -13.93 -15.51
CA PRO A 44 2.25 -13.27 -16.42
C PRO A 44 2.28 -11.75 -16.30
N THR A 45 1.21 -11.15 -15.79
CA THR A 45 0.98 -9.70 -15.84
C THR A 45 0.40 -9.17 -14.54
N PHE A 46 0.68 -7.91 -14.25
CA PHE A 46 0.05 -7.18 -13.15
C PHE A 46 -1.47 -7.11 -13.32
N GLU A 47 -1.97 -6.95 -14.55
CA GLU A 47 -3.40 -6.88 -14.85
C GLU A 47 -4.13 -8.18 -14.48
N LEU A 48 -3.54 -9.35 -14.76
CA LEU A 48 -4.15 -10.62 -14.36
C LEU A 48 -4.11 -10.80 -12.85
N ALA A 49 -3.01 -10.42 -12.19
CA ALA A 49 -2.93 -10.43 -10.73
C ALA A 49 -4.07 -9.61 -10.11
N GLU A 50 -4.29 -8.40 -10.60
CA GLU A 50 -5.36 -7.53 -10.11
C GLU A 50 -6.76 -8.09 -10.38
N ALA A 51 -6.98 -8.72 -11.53
CA ALA A 51 -8.25 -9.37 -11.83
C ALA A 51 -8.56 -10.53 -10.87
N LEU A 52 -7.55 -11.35 -10.54
CA LEU A 52 -7.68 -12.43 -9.55
C LEU A 52 -7.99 -11.89 -8.15
N ILE A 53 -7.33 -10.81 -7.74
CA ILE A 53 -7.52 -10.20 -6.41
C ILE A 53 -8.90 -9.56 -6.31
N ALA A 54 -9.34 -8.86 -7.35
CA ALA A 54 -10.70 -8.34 -7.45
C ALA A 54 -11.75 -9.48 -7.38
N GLY A 55 -11.41 -10.64 -7.94
CA GLY A 55 -12.17 -11.90 -7.83
C GLY A 55 -12.10 -12.58 -6.45
N GLY A 56 -11.30 -12.06 -5.51
CA GLY A 56 -11.24 -12.52 -4.13
C GLY A 56 -10.02 -13.35 -3.76
N VAL A 57 -9.07 -13.58 -4.67
CA VAL A 57 -7.78 -14.21 -4.36
C VAL A 57 -7.00 -13.34 -3.37
N ASP A 58 -6.22 -13.98 -2.50
CA ASP A 58 -5.29 -13.28 -1.62
C ASP A 58 -4.08 -12.77 -2.40
N SER A 59 -3.71 -11.50 -2.25
CA SER A 59 -2.54 -10.95 -2.93
C SER A 59 -1.24 -11.65 -2.49
N ALA A 60 -1.18 -12.15 -1.25
CA ALA A 60 -0.03 -12.93 -0.77
C ALA A 60 0.18 -14.24 -1.56
N ARG A 61 -0.90 -14.74 -2.18
CA ARG A 61 -0.91 -16.00 -2.93
C ARG A 61 -0.72 -15.79 -4.43
N ILE A 62 -0.40 -14.57 -4.85
CA ILE A 62 -0.17 -14.25 -6.26
C ILE A 62 1.27 -13.79 -6.45
N ALA A 63 1.97 -14.53 -7.29
CA ALA A 63 3.26 -14.18 -7.83
C ALA A 63 3.08 -13.66 -9.26
N ILE A 64 3.86 -12.64 -9.64
CA ILE A 64 3.90 -12.15 -11.01
C ILE A 64 5.24 -12.59 -11.60
N SER A 65 5.22 -13.26 -12.76
CA SER A 65 6.41 -13.68 -13.47
C SER A 65 6.27 -13.45 -14.96
N GLN A 66 7.26 -12.79 -15.58
CA GLN A 66 7.27 -12.56 -17.02
C GLN A 66 7.82 -13.75 -17.84
N ILE A 67 7.90 -14.95 -17.25
CA ILE A 67 8.44 -16.13 -17.93
C ILE A 67 7.31 -16.94 -18.57
N ASP A 68 7.37 -17.08 -19.89
CA ASP A 68 6.34 -17.70 -20.74
C ASP A 68 6.09 -19.18 -20.41
N SER A 69 7.14 -19.90 -20.03
CA SER A 69 7.11 -21.32 -19.70
C SER A 69 8.30 -21.64 -18.79
N PRO A 70 8.06 -21.96 -17.51
CA PRO A 70 9.13 -22.35 -16.62
C PRO A 70 9.73 -23.67 -17.13
N GLY A 71 10.99 -23.65 -17.59
CA GLY A 71 11.76 -24.87 -17.84
C GLY A 71 12.03 -25.61 -16.52
N ALA A 72 12.57 -26.83 -16.62
CA ALA A 72 12.88 -27.66 -15.44
C ALA A 72 13.79 -26.95 -14.40
N ASP A 73 14.59 -25.98 -14.84
CA ASP A 73 15.54 -25.21 -14.03
C ASP A 73 14.98 -23.88 -13.48
N TYR A 74 13.68 -23.59 -13.70
CA TYR A 74 13.07 -22.37 -13.20
C TYR A 74 12.84 -22.43 -11.68
N GLN A 75 13.67 -21.72 -10.91
CA GLN A 75 13.54 -21.58 -9.45
C GLN A 75 12.40 -20.64 -9.00
N GLY A 76 11.46 -20.34 -9.91
CA GLY A 76 10.75 -19.08 -10.07
C GLY A 76 10.18 -18.35 -8.88
N HIS A 77 9.57 -19.08 -7.97
CA HIS A 77 8.99 -18.53 -6.75
C HIS A 77 9.10 -19.62 -5.69
N ALA A 78 9.60 -19.28 -4.51
CA ALA A 78 9.57 -20.19 -3.38
C ALA A 78 8.25 -19.99 -2.63
N GLN A 79 7.53 -21.09 -2.38
CA GLN A 79 6.51 -21.10 -1.34
C GLN A 79 7.25 -21.18 -0.01
N ASP A 80 7.04 -20.20 0.87
CA ASP A 80 7.49 -20.34 2.26
C ASP A 80 6.79 -21.57 2.84
N ALA A 81 7.54 -22.60 3.27
CA ALA A 81 6.97 -23.85 3.76
C ALA A 81 6.05 -23.66 5.00
N SER A 82 6.13 -22.51 5.66
CA SER A 82 5.31 -22.14 6.83
C SER A 82 4.12 -21.22 6.49
N SER A 83 4.04 -20.67 5.28
CA SER A 83 2.99 -19.75 4.86
C SER A 83 2.50 -20.03 3.42
N THR A 84 1.45 -19.37 2.97
CA THR A 84 1.00 -19.48 1.55
C THR A 84 1.58 -18.36 0.69
N GLU A 85 2.58 -17.64 1.20
CA GLU A 85 3.21 -16.50 0.53
C GLU A 85 4.15 -16.97 -0.58
N LEU A 86 4.02 -16.38 -1.76
CA LEU A 86 4.94 -16.59 -2.88
C LEU A 86 5.97 -15.47 -2.93
N VAL A 87 7.24 -15.82 -2.74
CA VAL A 87 8.36 -14.87 -2.82
C VAL A 87 9.03 -15.01 -4.19
N PRO A 88 9.24 -13.91 -4.95
CA PRO A 88 9.91 -13.99 -6.23
C PRO A 88 11.38 -14.35 -6.06
N ALA A 89 11.92 -15.16 -6.98
CA ALA A 89 13.35 -15.53 -6.96
C ALA A 89 14.30 -14.33 -7.09
N ARG A 90 13.81 -13.22 -7.65
CA ARG A 90 14.49 -11.92 -7.70
C ARG A 90 13.48 -10.80 -7.46
N PRO A 91 13.85 -9.74 -6.71
CA PRO A 91 12.96 -8.60 -6.52
C PRO A 91 12.67 -7.87 -7.84
N PHE A 92 11.50 -7.26 -7.94
CA PHE A 92 11.13 -6.42 -9.09
C PHE A 92 12.06 -5.21 -9.18
N ARG A 93 12.42 -4.84 -10.41
CA ARG A 93 13.15 -3.61 -10.71
C ARG A 93 12.33 -2.79 -11.70
N PHE A 94 12.27 -1.49 -11.46
CA PHE A 94 11.66 -0.51 -12.37
C PHE A 94 12.72 0.54 -12.74
N ASP A 95 12.55 1.18 -13.89
CA ASP A 95 13.49 2.21 -14.38
C ASP A 95 13.39 3.54 -13.64
N ARG A 96 12.43 3.68 -12.72
CA ARG A 96 12.21 4.88 -11.93
C ARG A 96 12.89 4.78 -10.58
N SER A 97 13.46 5.87 -10.09
CA SER A 97 13.93 5.94 -8.69
C SER A 97 12.75 5.92 -7.73
N ILE A 98 12.77 4.97 -6.78
CA ILE A 98 11.69 4.72 -5.83
C ILE A 98 12.24 4.90 -4.42
N LEU A 99 11.55 5.71 -3.62
CA LEU A 99 11.79 5.82 -2.18
C LEU A 99 10.58 5.32 -1.40
N ILE A 100 10.79 4.40 -0.47
CA ILE A 100 9.79 4.00 0.51
C ILE A 100 10.08 4.74 1.81
N VAL A 101 9.12 5.57 2.23
CA VAL A 101 9.18 6.32 3.49
C VAL A 101 8.52 5.48 4.58
N LEU A 102 9.29 5.12 5.60
CA LEU A 102 8.85 4.34 6.76
C LEU A 102 8.92 5.20 8.04
N PRO A 103 7.80 5.80 8.47
CA PRO A 103 7.74 6.46 9.77
C PRO A 103 7.86 5.45 10.92
N THR A 104 8.73 5.74 11.90
CA THR A 104 8.94 4.87 13.05
C THR A 104 8.77 5.61 14.37
N TYR A 105 8.06 4.97 15.31
CA TYR A 105 8.06 5.32 16.72
C TYR A 105 7.77 4.07 17.55
N ASN A 106 8.77 3.54 18.24
CA ASN A 106 8.73 2.25 18.93
C ASN A 106 8.46 1.06 17.98
N GLU A 107 9.20 0.97 16.88
CA GLU A 107 9.04 -0.06 15.85
C GLU A 107 10.25 -0.99 15.74
N ARG A 108 11.10 -1.05 16.79
CA ARG A 108 12.39 -1.75 16.77
C ARG A 108 12.28 -3.20 16.30
N GLN A 109 11.24 -3.92 16.73
CA GLN A 109 11.05 -5.33 16.39
C GLN A 109 10.60 -5.55 14.94
N ASN A 110 9.94 -4.56 14.35
CA ASN A 110 9.36 -4.67 13.00
C ASN A 110 10.32 -4.18 11.91
N LEU A 111 11.19 -3.22 12.25
CA LEU A 111 11.99 -2.46 11.30
C LEU A 111 12.87 -3.34 10.37
N GLU A 112 13.77 -4.13 10.95
CA GLU A 112 14.68 -4.97 10.16
C GLU A 112 13.93 -6.06 9.36
N PRO A 113 13.01 -6.85 9.97
CA PRO A 113 12.22 -7.82 9.21
C PRO A 113 11.44 -7.21 8.04
N LEU A 114 10.89 -6.01 8.23
CA LEU A 114 10.13 -5.34 7.18
C LEU A 114 11.02 -4.90 6.02
N ILE A 115 12.19 -4.32 6.31
CA ILE A 115 13.18 -3.93 5.29
C ILE A 115 13.63 -5.16 4.48
N GLN A 116 13.91 -6.27 5.15
CA GLN A 116 14.25 -7.52 4.47
C GLN A 116 13.10 -8.00 3.57
N MET A 117 11.86 -7.93 4.04
CA MET A 117 10.69 -8.33 3.25
C MET A 117 10.49 -7.43 2.03
N ILE A 118 10.61 -6.11 2.20
CA ILE A 118 10.57 -5.15 1.09
C ILE A 118 11.62 -5.51 0.03
N GLY A 119 12.87 -5.75 0.46
CA GLY A 119 13.98 -6.08 -0.43
C GLY A 119 13.84 -7.41 -1.18
N ARG A 120 12.97 -8.32 -0.71
CA ARG A 120 12.61 -9.55 -1.44
C ARG A 120 11.67 -9.29 -2.61
N HIS A 121 10.81 -8.28 -2.51
CA HIS A 121 9.78 -8.01 -3.52
C HIS A 121 10.13 -6.86 -4.46
N LEU A 122 10.87 -5.85 -4.00
CA LEU A 122 11.12 -4.63 -4.78
C LEU A 122 12.53 -4.09 -4.51
N VAL A 123 13.24 -3.76 -5.59
CA VAL A 123 14.46 -2.95 -5.53
C VAL A 123 14.05 -1.48 -5.38
N ALA A 124 14.24 -0.91 -4.21
CA ALA A 124 13.93 0.49 -3.89
C ALA A 124 14.86 1.01 -2.78
N ASP A 125 14.98 2.33 -2.70
CA ASP A 125 15.59 2.98 -1.53
C ASP A 125 14.56 3.11 -0.41
N ILE A 126 15.04 3.12 0.82
CA ILE A 126 14.22 3.19 2.04
C ILE A 126 14.69 4.37 2.88
N LEU A 127 13.77 5.25 3.24
CA LEU A 127 13.98 6.29 4.22
C LEU A 127 13.22 5.96 5.50
N ILE A 128 13.98 5.67 6.55
CA ILE A 128 13.43 5.52 7.90
C ILE A 128 13.31 6.92 8.51
N VAL A 129 12.10 7.31 8.91
CA VAL A 129 11.85 8.59 9.57
C VAL A 129 11.54 8.34 11.04
N ASP A 130 12.55 8.49 11.91
CA ASP A 130 12.44 8.15 13.33
C ASP A 130 12.08 9.37 14.18
N ASP A 131 11.00 9.23 14.96
CA ASP A 131 10.44 10.26 15.84
C ASP A 131 11.10 10.26 17.24
N ASN A 132 12.43 10.11 17.30
CA ASN A 132 13.23 9.98 18.53
C ASN A 132 12.70 8.84 19.41
N SER A 133 12.70 7.62 18.87
CA SER A 133 12.15 6.44 19.53
C SER A 133 12.94 6.06 20.80
N PRO A 134 12.28 5.98 21.97
CA PRO A 134 12.96 5.62 23.22
C PRO A 134 13.33 4.13 23.33
N ASP A 135 12.79 3.26 22.49
CA ASP A 135 13.04 1.81 22.52
C ASP A 135 14.32 1.38 21.78
N GLY A 136 15.09 2.34 21.26
CA GLY A 136 16.27 2.08 20.45
C GLY A 136 15.99 1.81 18.97
N THR A 137 14.78 2.12 18.45
CA THR A 137 14.50 2.04 17.00
C THR A 137 15.47 2.89 16.18
N GLY A 138 15.71 4.15 16.57
CA GLY A 138 16.64 5.03 15.86
C GLY A 138 18.09 4.50 15.81
N GLN A 139 18.56 3.85 16.89
CA GLN A 139 19.89 3.23 16.91
C GLN A 139 19.97 2.04 15.94
N LEU A 140 18.91 1.23 15.86
CA LEU A 140 18.82 0.15 14.88
C LEU A 140 18.78 0.70 13.45
N ALA A 141 18.02 1.78 13.21
CA ALA A 141 17.97 2.44 11.92
C ALA A 141 19.37 2.89 11.45
N ASP A 142 20.16 3.47 12.35
CA ASP A 142 21.55 3.87 12.05
C ASP A 142 22.45 2.67 11.73
N GLN A 143 22.24 1.52 12.39
CA GLN A 143 22.98 0.30 12.09
C GLN A 143 22.64 -0.20 10.69
N LEU A 144 21.36 -0.29 10.37
CA LEU A 144 20.87 -0.74 9.06
C LEU A 144 21.35 0.17 7.91
N SER A 145 21.35 1.49 8.10
CA SER A 145 21.85 2.44 7.10
C SER A 145 23.35 2.30 6.83
N ARG A 146 24.16 1.91 7.83
CA ARG A 146 25.59 1.59 7.63
C ARG A 146 25.80 0.25 6.90
N GLN A 147 24.89 -0.70 7.09
CA GLN A 147 24.97 -2.03 6.46
C GLN A 147 24.41 -2.04 5.03
N HIS A 148 23.49 -1.13 4.71
CA HIS A 148 22.75 -1.12 3.47
C HIS A 148 22.74 0.27 2.84
N ASN A 149 23.44 0.44 1.71
CA ASN A 149 23.54 1.73 1.01
C ASN A 149 22.19 2.31 0.55
N HIS A 150 21.20 1.45 0.32
CA HIS A 150 19.83 1.83 -0.09
C HIS A 150 18.94 2.21 1.11
N VAL A 151 19.46 2.19 2.34
CA VAL A 151 18.73 2.57 3.56
C VAL A 151 19.32 3.86 4.12
N GLN A 152 18.46 4.85 4.36
CA GLN A 152 18.80 6.15 4.93
C GLN A 152 17.93 6.43 6.14
N VAL A 153 18.40 7.30 7.04
CA VAL A 153 17.67 7.67 8.26
C VAL A 153 17.50 9.17 8.34
N LEU A 154 16.27 9.60 8.64
CA LEU A 154 15.92 10.96 9.02
C LEU A 154 15.48 10.96 10.48
N HIS A 155 16.38 11.38 11.37
CA HIS A 155 16.06 11.57 12.78
C HIS A 155 15.33 12.89 12.99
N ARG A 156 14.21 12.83 13.70
CA ARG A 156 13.45 14.00 14.14
C ARG A 156 13.62 14.18 15.64
N ALA A 157 13.61 15.42 16.12
CA ALA A 157 13.96 15.74 17.50
C ALA A 157 12.99 15.14 18.55
N ARG A 158 11.72 14.93 18.16
CA ARG A 158 10.65 14.43 19.04
C ARG A 158 9.53 13.83 18.20
N LYS A 159 8.65 13.10 18.87
CA LYS A 159 7.39 12.62 18.29
C LYS A 159 6.41 13.75 18.02
N GLU A 160 6.15 14.02 16.75
CA GLU A 160 5.13 15.01 16.34
C GLU A 160 3.98 14.39 15.54
N GLY A 161 4.06 13.07 15.30
CA GLY A 161 2.98 12.29 14.69
C GLY A 161 3.23 11.95 13.23
N LEU A 162 2.30 11.13 12.70
CA LEU A 162 2.45 10.46 11.41
C LEU A 162 2.52 11.42 10.21
N GLY A 163 1.61 12.41 10.14
CA GLY A 163 1.59 13.39 9.05
C GLY A 163 2.91 14.17 8.93
N PRO A 164 3.40 14.82 10.02
CA PRO A 164 4.70 15.47 10.02
C PRO A 164 5.88 14.55 9.64
N ALA A 165 5.84 13.27 10.01
CA ALA A 165 6.89 12.32 9.63
C ALA A 165 6.90 12.09 8.11
N TYR A 166 5.72 11.86 7.51
CA TYR A 166 5.60 11.74 6.06
C TYR A 166 5.98 13.03 5.34
N LEU A 167 5.58 14.21 5.82
CA LEU A 167 5.97 15.49 5.23
C LEU A 167 7.51 15.68 5.25
N GLY A 168 8.18 15.31 6.34
CA GLY A 168 9.64 15.30 6.41
C GLY A 168 10.27 14.34 5.41
N GLY A 169 9.72 13.12 5.27
CA GLY A 169 10.16 12.16 4.28
C GLY A 169 9.92 12.63 2.83
N PHE A 170 8.80 13.30 2.56
CA PHE A 170 8.49 13.87 1.25
C PHE A 170 9.42 15.00 0.88
N ALA A 171 9.69 15.92 1.80
CA ALA A 171 10.67 16.97 1.59
C ALA A 171 12.06 16.38 1.29
N TRP A 172 12.47 15.35 2.04
CA TRP A 172 13.74 14.65 1.83
C TRP A 172 13.81 14.00 0.43
N ALA A 173 12.72 13.36 0.00
CA ALA A 173 12.60 12.67 -1.29
C ALA A 173 12.62 13.65 -2.47
N LEU A 174 11.84 14.73 -2.38
CA LEU A 174 11.75 15.76 -3.40
C LEU A 174 13.10 16.46 -3.60
N ALA A 175 13.81 16.78 -2.51
CA ALA A 175 15.15 17.39 -2.56
C ALA A 175 16.20 16.50 -3.26
N ARG A 176 15.94 15.19 -3.37
CA ARG A 176 16.82 14.21 -4.02
C ARG A 176 16.32 13.73 -5.38
N GLY A 177 15.22 14.29 -5.87
CA GLY A 177 14.68 13.97 -7.19
C GLY A 177 14.17 12.54 -7.33
N TYR A 178 13.70 11.90 -6.24
CA TYR A 178 13.03 10.61 -6.36
C TYR A 178 11.77 10.74 -7.19
N GLN A 179 11.59 9.85 -8.17
CA GLN A 179 10.48 9.90 -9.13
C GLN A 179 9.19 9.34 -8.54
N LEU A 180 9.30 8.33 -7.68
CA LEU A 180 8.18 7.71 -6.99
C LEU A 180 8.44 7.68 -5.48
N ILE A 181 7.45 8.13 -4.72
CA ILE A 181 7.53 8.20 -3.26
C ILE A 181 6.39 7.35 -2.68
N VAL A 182 6.74 6.34 -1.92
CA VAL A 182 5.81 5.40 -1.30
C VAL A 182 5.66 5.72 0.18
N GLU A 183 4.42 5.91 0.63
CA GLU A 183 4.06 5.86 2.05
C GLU A 183 3.80 4.41 2.46
N MET A 184 4.44 3.96 3.54
CA MET A 184 4.18 2.64 4.12
C MET A 184 4.48 2.63 5.63
N ASP A 185 3.49 2.25 6.44
CA ASP A 185 3.67 2.06 7.88
C ASP A 185 4.60 0.88 8.21
N CYS A 186 5.37 1.00 9.31
CA CYS A 186 6.39 0.04 9.72
C CYS A 186 5.87 -1.09 10.64
N ASP A 187 4.60 -1.49 10.52
CA ASP A 187 3.91 -2.40 11.47
C ASP A 187 3.32 -3.68 10.83
N PHE A 188 3.68 -3.96 9.58
CA PHE A 188 3.16 -5.06 8.75
C PHE A 188 1.66 -5.00 8.43
N SER A 189 0.96 -3.91 8.73
CA SER A 189 -0.44 -3.75 8.30
C SER A 189 -0.57 -3.60 6.78
N HIS A 190 0.49 -3.10 6.14
CA HIS A 190 0.59 -2.97 4.68
C HIS A 190 1.42 -4.12 4.10
N PRO A 191 0.89 -4.85 3.11
CA PRO A 191 1.58 -6.00 2.53
C PRO A 191 2.76 -5.58 1.62
N PRO A 192 4.02 -5.94 1.96
CA PRO A 192 5.17 -5.59 1.12
C PRO A 192 5.11 -6.21 -0.29
N TRP A 193 4.50 -7.38 -0.44
CA TRP A 193 4.32 -8.05 -1.74
C TRP A 193 3.41 -7.29 -2.72
N ASP A 194 2.62 -6.33 -2.25
CA ASP A 194 1.81 -5.46 -3.11
C ASP A 194 2.57 -4.22 -3.61
N LEU A 195 3.79 -3.96 -3.12
CA LEU A 195 4.63 -2.85 -3.58
C LEU A 195 4.85 -2.84 -5.11
N PRO A 196 5.22 -3.95 -5.77
CA PRO A 196 5.39 -3.95 -7.23
C PRO A 196 4.12 -3.55 -7.99
N ARG A 197 2.92 -3.96 -7.51
CA ARG A 197 1.64 -3.56 -8.11
C ARG A 197 1.39 -2.07 -7.94
N LEU A 198 1.69 -1.52 -6.76
CA LEU A 198 1.58 -0.10 -6.46
C LEU A 198 2.48 0.74 -7.39
N ILE A 199 3.72 0.31 -7.58
CA ILE A 199 4.68 0.94 -8.50
C ILE A 199 4.22 0.81 -9.96
N HIS A 200 3.79 -0.37 -10.40
CA HIS A 200 3.28 -0.59 -11.76
C HIS A 200 2.12 0.35 -12.10
N ARG A 201 1.14 0.49 -11.20
CA ARG A 201 -0.01 1.38 -11.39
C ARG A 201 0.37 2.86 -11.45
N SER A 202 1.47 3.26 -10.80
CA SER A 202 2.02 4.62 -10.91
C SER A 202 2.50 4.93 -12.34
N GLY A 203 2.63 3.94 -13.22
CA GLY A 203 2.88 4.11 -14.65
C GLY A 203 1.78 4.90 -15.36
N THR A 204 0.54 4.87 -14.86
CA THR A 204 -0.63 5.52 -15.50
C THR A 204 -1.46 6.39 -14.56
N ALA A 205 -1.06 6.54 -13.30
CA ALA A 205 -1.73 7.37 -12.28
C ALA A 205 -0.69 8.22 -11.53
N ASP A 206 -1.15 9.36 -11.01
CA ASP A 206 -0.32 10.30 -10.25
C ASP A 206 -0.29 9.97 -8.76
N LEU A 207 -1.40 9.40 -8.26
CA LEU A 207 -1.55 8.84 -6.93
C LEU A 207 -2.16 7.45 -7.03
N VAL A 208 -1.49 6.46 -6.45
CA VAL A 208 -2.01 5.10 -6.29
C VAL A 208 -2.25 4.83 -4.81
N ILE A 209 -3.42 4.32 -4.46
CA ILE A 209 -3.82 4.02 -3.09
C ILE A 209 -4.07 2.50 -2.97
N GLY A 210 -3.38 1.84 -2.03
CA GLY A 210 -3.74 0.51 -1.57
C GLY A 210 -5.04 0.59 -0.76
N SER A 211 -6.14 0.17 -1.36
CA SER A 211 -7.49 0.41 -0.85
C SER A 211 -8.09 -0.85 -0.23
N ARG A 212 -8.67 -0.68 0.97
CA ARG A 212 -9.40 -1.73 1.70
C ARG A 212 -10.84 -1.89 1.22
N TYR A 213 -11.34 -0.94 0.41
CA TYR A 213 -12.77 -0.78 0.13
C TYR A 213 -13.17 -0.86 -1.35
N VAL A 214 -12.21 -1.05 -2.26
CA VAL A 214 -12.48 -1.47 -3.64
C VAL A 214 -12.72 -2.99 -3.72
N PRO A 215 -13.34 -3.51 -4.81
CA PRO A 215 -13.51 -4.95 -5.00
C PRO A 215 -12.18 -5.71 -4.86
N GLY A 216 -12.18 -6.77 -4.03
CA GLY A 216 -10.98 -7.53 -3.65
C GLY A 216 -10.29 -7.03 -2.37
N GLY A 217 -10.47 -5.75 -2.00
CA GLY A 217 -9.90 -5.16 -0.79
C GLY A 217 -10.54 -5.71 0.48
N ARG A 218 -9.74 -5.96 1.52
CA ARG A 218 -10.21 -6.51 2.80
C ARG A 218 -9.47 -5.95 4.00
N THR A 219 -10.13 -6.00 5.15
CA THR A 219 -9.53 -5.80 6.48
C THR A 219 -9.56 -7.13 7.23
N GLN A 220 -8.41 -7.73 7.47
CA GLN A 220 -8.25 -8.97 8.21
C GLN A 220 -8.20 -8.68 9.72
N ASP A 221 -8.77 -9.58 10.52
CA ASP A 221 -8.75 -9.55 12.00
C ASP A 221 -9.38 -8.31 12.69
N TRP A 222 -9.99 -7.42 11.91
CA TRP A 222 -10.75 -6.29 12.47
C TRP A 222 -12.05 -6.75 13.12
N SER A 223 -12.31 -6.24 14.32
CA SER A 223 -13.63 -6.35 14.94
C SER A 223 -14.72 -5.75 14.03
N LYS A 224 -15.92 -6.35 14.04
CA LYS A 224 -17.07 -5.85 13.26
C LYS A 224 -17.33 -4.36 13.51
N ARG A 225 -17.18 -3.92 14.75
CA ARG A 225 -17.31 -2.51 15.16
C ARG A 225 -16.27 -1.61 14.50
N ARG A 226 -14.99 -1.96 14.53
CA ARG A 226 -13.91 -1.17 13.89
C ARG A 226 -14.14 -1.08 12.39
N ARG A 227 -14.51 -2.19 11.75
CA ARG A 227 -14.83 -2.22 10.32
C ARG A 227 -16.02 -1.32 9.97
N LEU A 228 -17.09 -1.37 10.76
CA LEU A 228 -18.26 -0.50 10.56
C LEU A 228 -17.89 0.99 10.72
N LEU A 229 -17.19 1.36 11.81
CA LEU A 229 -16.78 2.74 12.05
C LEU A 229 -15.91 3.29 10.94
N SER A 230 -14.95 2.51 10.44
CA SER A 230 -14.08 2.94 9.36
C SER A 230 -14.82 3.10 8.02
N ARG A 231 -15.79 2.22 7.73
CA ARG A 231 -16.67 2.37 6.55
C ARG A 231 -17.56 3.61 6.66
N LEU A 232 -18.11 3.89 7.83
CA LEU A 232 -18.91 5.09 8.07
C LEU A 232 -18.08 6.37 7.94
N GLY A 233 -16.85 6.38 8.50
CA GLY A 233 -15.92 7.49 8.34
C GLY A 233 -15.58 7.76 6.87
N ASN A 234 -15.28 6.71 6.09
CA ASN A 234 -15.06 6.86 4.65
C ASN A 234 -16.32 7.31 3.90
N ALA A 235 -17.50 6.79 4.25
CA ALA A 235 -18.76 7.25 3.65
C ALA A 235 -19.03 8.74 3.92
N TYR A 236 -18.71 9.20 5.13
CA TYR A 236 -18.78 10.61 5.50
C TYR A 236 -17.83 11.47 4.66
N VAL A 237 -16.56 11.09 4.53
CA VAL A 237 -15.60 11.81 3.68
C VAL A 237 -16.07 11.86 2.22
N ARG A 238 -16.57 10.74 1.70
CA ARG A 238 -17.08 10.64 0.32
C ARG A 238 -18.29 11.52 0.04
N LEU A 239 -19.11 11.78 1.06
CA LEU A 239 -20.26 12.69 0.95
C LEU A 239 -19.81 14.13 0.64
N PHE A 240 -18.72 14.58 1.29
CA PHE A 240 -18.24 15.97 1.19
C PHE A 240 -17.19 16.19 0.11
N LEU A 241 -16.29 15.22 -0.09
CA LEU A 241 -15.12 15.37 -0.95
C LEU A 241 -15.23 14.60 -2.26
N GLY A 242 -16.24 13.73 -2.41
CA GLY A 242 -16.58 13.05 -3.66
C GLY A 242 -16.49 11.53 -3.59
N LYS A 243 -17.23 10.86 -4.49
CA LYS A 243 -17.56 9.44 -4.37
C LYS A 243 -16.58 8.49 -5.07
N ASN A 244 -15.69 9.00 -5.92
CA ASN A 244 -14.85 8.21 -6.82
C ASN A 244 -13.67 7.52 -6.12
N ILE A 245 -13.34 7.94 -4.90
CA ILE A 245 -12.33 7.30 -4.05
C ILE A 245 -13.05 6.60 -2.91
N HIS A 246 -12.73 5.33 -2.67
CA HIS A 246 -13.38 4.46 -1.69
C HIS A 246 -12.65 4.45 -0.35
N ASP A 247 -11.32 4.59 -0.36
CA ASP A 247 -10.49 4.57 0.83
C ASP A 247 -9.62 5.84 0.95
N TRP A 248 -10.19 6.86 1.58
CA TRP A 248 -9.55 8.16 1.80
C TRP A 248 -8.51 8.15 2.94
N THR A 249 -8.49 7.09 3.76
CA THR A 249 -7.69 7.04 4.99
C THR A 249 -6.58 5.99 4.96
N ALA A 250 -6.44 5.23 3.88
CA ALA A 250 -5.34 4.28 3.70
C ALA A 250 -3.98 5.01 3.65
N GLY A 251 -2.97 4.45 4.32
CA GLY A 251 -1.60 4.98 4.37
C GLY A 251 -0.60 4.19 3.52
N PHE A 252 -1.07 3.29 2.65
CA PHE A 252 -0.24 2.61 1.66
C PHE A 252 -0.44 3.27 0.31
N ARG A 253 0.47 4.15 -0.07
CA ARG A 253 0.29 5.05 -1.22
C ARG A 253 1.56 5.20 -2.01
N CYS A 254 1.44 5.37 -3.31
CA CYS A 254 2.54 5.79 -4.17
C CYS A 254 2.16 7.11 -4.85
N TYR A 255 3.01 8.11 -4.68
CA TYR A 255 2.88 9.41 -5.34
C TYR A 255 3.95 9.55 -6.39
N ARG A 256 3.59 10.15 -7.52
CA ARG A 256 4.57 10.71 -8.45
C ARG A 256 5.20 11.96 -7.86
N HIS A 257 6.48 12.15 -8.18
CA HIS A 257 7.24 13.34 -7.81
C HIS A 257 6.48 14.63 -8.11
N GLU A 258 6.00 14.77 -9.35
CA GLU A 258 5.37 16.00 -9.84
C GLU A 258 4.10 16.33 -9.05
N LEU A 259 3.35 15.30 -8.61
CA LEU A 259 2.17 15.49 -7.79
C LEU A 259 2.53 16.05 -6.40
N LEU A 260 3.50 15.43 -5.72
CA LEU A 260 3.92 15.89 -4.38
C LEU A 260 4.55 17.28 -4.43
N ALA A 261 5.40 17.54 -5.42
CA ALA A 261 6.07 18.84 -5.61
C ALA A 261 5.06 19.99 -5.74
N ASN A 262 3.90 19.75 -6.35
CA ASN A 262 2.86 20.76 -6.55
C ASN A 262 1.84 20.85 -5.40
N MET A 263 1.93 20.00 -4.37
CA MET A 263 0.88 19.85 -3.35
C MET A 263 0.89 20.90 -2.23
N ASN A 264 1.84 21.84 -2.25
CA ASN A 264 2.04 22.87 -1.22
C ASN A 264 2.04 22.26 0.20
N LEU A 265 2.99 21.35 0.42
CA LEU A 265 3.10 20.49 1.59
C LEU A 265 3.24 21.28 2.91
N GLU A 266 3.85 22.47 2.86
CA GLU A 266 4.02 23.37 4.01
C GLU A 266 2.70 23.81 4.63
N ASN A 267 1.63 23.85 3.84
CA ASN A 267 0.31 24.26 4.28
C ASN A 267 -0.57 23.10 4.75
N VAL A 268 -0.05 21.87 4.83
CA VAL A 268 -0.81 20.71 5.34
C VAL A 268 -1.00 20.88 6.85
N LYS A 269 -2.27 20.91 7.29
CA LYS A 269 -2.63 21.20 8.69
C LYS A 269 -3.18 19.99 9.43
N ALA A 270 -3.79 19.06 8.70
CA ALA A 270 -4.43 17.90 9.29
C ALA A 270 -3.43 16.96 9.93
N LYS A 271 -3.82 16.41 11.07
CA LYS A 271 -3.06 15.43 11.84
C LYS A 271 -3.77 14.07 11.81
N GLY A 272 -3.07 13.05 12.32
CA GLY A 272 -3.61 11.69 12.43
C GLY A 272 -4.11 11.15 11.09
N TYR A 273 -5.28 10.50 11.10
CA TYR A 273 -5.88 9.92 9.89
C TYR A 273 -6.42 10.97 8.90
N VAL A 274 -6.72 12.19 9.36
CA VAL A 274 -7.23 13.27 8.50
C VAL A 274 -6.14 13.79 7.57
N PHE A 275 -4.87 13.65 7.94
CA PHE A 275 -3.72 13.89 7.06
C PHE A 275 -3.91 13.18 5.71
N GLN A 276 -4.26 11.90 5.73
CA GLN A 276 -4.44 11.10 4.52
C GLN A 276 -5.60 11.60 3.65
N VAL A 277 -6.67 12.07 4.29
CA VAL A 277 -7.82 12.69 3.62
C VAL A 277 -7.39 14.01 2.96
N GLU A 278 -6.65 14.86 3.67
CA GLU A 278 -6.15 16.13 3.15
C GLU A 278 -5.24 15.92 1.93
N MET A 279 -4.30 14.97 2.01
CA MET A 279 -3.39 14.64 0.90
C MET A 279 -4.15 14.20 -0.35
N THR A 280 -5.18 13.35 -0.19
CA THR A 280 -6.02 12.92 -1.31
C THR A 280 -6.85 14.08 -1.87
N TRP A 281 -7.41 14.93 -1.00
CA TRP A 281 -8.15 16.11 -1.42
C TRP A 281 -7.25 17.06 -2.22
N ARG A 282 -6.04 17.37 -1.73
CA ARG A 282 -5.08 18.22 -2.44
C ARG A 282 -4.68 17.65 -3.80
N ALA A 283 -4.43 16.34 -3.88
CA ALA A 283 -4.17 15.68 -5.15
C ALA A 283 -5.31 15.92 -6.15
N ARG A 284 -6.57 15.80 -5.69
CA ARG A 284 -7.74 16.08 -6.54
C ARG A 284 -7.87 17.55 -6.92
N GLN A 285 -7.52 18.49 -6.04
CA GLN A 285 -7.50 19.91 -6.38
C GLN A 285 -6.50 20.24 -7.49
N LEU A 286 -5.45 19.43 -7.63
CA LEU A 286 -4.47 19.52 -8.72
C LEU A 286 -4.88 18.75 -9.98
N GLY A 287 -6.09 18.16 -10.02
CA GLY A 287 -6.55 17.36 -11.15
C GLY A 287 -5.84 16.01 -11.31
N ALA A 288 -5.19 15.52 -10.25
CA ALA A 288 -4.42 14.28 -10.29
C ALA A 288 -5.29 13.06 -10.66
N LYS A 289 -4.74 12.17 -11.47
CA LYS A 289 -5.34 10.86 -11.73
C LYS A 289 -5.06 9.94 -10.55
N VAL A 290 -6.09 9.71 -9.74
CA VAL A 290 -6.05 8.82 -8.58
C VAL A 290 -6.53 7.42 -8.96
N CYS A 291 -5.77 6.39 -8.58
CA CYS A 291 -6.11 4.98 -8.77
C CYS A 291 -6.13 4.26 -7.42
N GLU A 292 -7.08 3.33 -7.25
CA GLU A 292 -7.14 2.45 -6.08
C GLU A 292 -6.90 1.01 -6.50
N LEU A 293 -5.98 0.32 -5.82
CA LEU A 293 -5.76 -1.13 -6.00
C LEU A 293 -6.18 -1.88 -4.74
N PRO A 294 -6.81 -3.07 -4.85
CA PRO A 294 -7.20 -3.84 -3.68
C PRO A 294 -5.98 -4.37 -2.93
N ILE A 295 -5.97 -4.13 -1.62
CA ILE A 295 -5.03 -4.75 -0.67
C ILE A 295 -5.79 -5.49 0.43
N ARG A 296 -5.10 -6.43 1.06
CA ARG A 296 -5.53 -7.01 2.34
C ARG A 296 -4.76 -6.34 3.46
N PHE A 297 -5.47 -5.55 4.24
CA PHE A 297 -4.93 -4.84 5.38
C PHE A 297 -5.12 -5.70 6.63
N SER A 298 -4.02 -6.07 7.27
CA SER A 298 -4.04 -6.80 8.54
C SER A 298 -4.01 -5.80 9.71
N ASP A 299 -4.53 -6.20 10.87
CA ASP A 299 -4.22 -5.41 12.07
C ASP A 299 -2.74 -5.60 12.40
N ARG A 300 -2.10 -4.55 12.92
CA ARG A 300 -0.69 -4.62 13.29
C ARG A 300 -0.43 -5.76 14.27
N VAL A 301 0.74 -6.38 14.13
CA VAL A 301 1.13 -7.53 14.96
C VAL A 301 1.29 -7.11 16.43
N GLN A 302 1.64 -5.85 16.73
CA GLN A 302 1.82 -5.32 18.08
C GLN A 302 1.34 -3.87 18.25
N GLY A 303 0.67 -3.54 19.38
CA GLY A 303 0.33 -2.17 19.82
C GLY A 303 -1.17 -1.85 19.97
N GLN A 304 -1.52 -0.74 20.66
CA GLN A 304 -2.92 -0.29 20.90
C GLN A 304 -3.41 0.80 19.92
N SER A 305 -4.67 0.70 19.46
CA SER A 305 -5.21 1.49 18.34
C SER A 305 -5.38 2.95 18.74
N LYS A 306 -4.80 3.86 17.95
CA LYS A 306 -4.76 5.31 18.22
C LYS A 306 -6.03 6.05 17.76
N LEU A 307 -7.15 5.35 17.52
CA LEU A 307 -8.43 5.99 17.21
C LEU A 307 -9.01 6.63 18.48
N GLY A 308 -8.45 7.79 18.84
CA GLY A 308 -8.94 8.63 19.92
C GLY A 308 -10.08 9.54 19.46
N TRP A 309 -10.93 9.96 20.40
CA TRP A 309 -12.03 10.91 20.19
C TRP A 309 -11.58 12.22 19.52
N GLN A 310 -10.34 12.66 19.75
CA GLN A 310 -9.77 13.86 19.14
C GLN A 310 -9.64 13.73 17.62
N SER A 311 -9.17 12.60 17.10
CA SER A 311 -9.07 12.36 15.66
C SER A 311 -10.44 12.31 14.97
N LEU A 312 -11.48 11.85 15.68
CA LEU A 312 -12.85 11.85 15.18
C LEU A 312 -13.40 13.28 15.06
N LEU A 313 -13.21 14.12 16.08
CA LEU A 313 -13.64 15.53 16.06
C LEU A 313 -12.93 16.33 14.97
N GLU A 314 -11.62 16.11 14.78
CA GLU A 314 -10.86 16.71 13.68
C GLU A 314 -11.45 16.32 12.32
N THR A 315 -11.78 15.03 12.13
CA THR A 315 -12.41 14.57 10.89
C THR A 315 -13.75 15.26 10.62
N ILE A 316 -14.61 15.36 11.64
CA ILE A 316 -15.96 15.96 11.51
C ILE A 316 -15.89 17.45 11.17
N THR A 317 -14.84 18.15 11.57
CA THR A 317 -14.70 19.59 11.38
C THR A 317 -13.91 19.97 10.13
N GLU A 318 -12.79 19.29 9.85
CA GLU A 318 -11.92 19.63 8.73
C GLU A 318 -12.47 19.18 7.37
N VAL A 319 -13.17 18.05 7.31
CA VAL A 319 -13.71 17.53 6.04
C VAL A 319 -14.73 18.50 5.39
N PRO A 320 -15.73 19.05 6.11
CA PRO A 320 -16.60 20.08 5.55
C PRO A 320 -15.84 21.36 5.17
N ARG A 321 -14.84 21.78 5.96
CA ARG A 321 -14.02 22.96 5.65
C ARG A 321 -13.23 22.78 4.35
N MET A 322 -12.66 21.60 4.12
CA MET A 322 -12.01 21.26 2.85
C MET A 322 -12.99 21.37 1.68
N SER A 323 -14.20 20.83 1.84
CA SER A 323 -15.27 20.91 0.84
C SER A 323 -15.65 22.35 0.49
N MET A 324 -15.65 23.28 1.45
CA MET A 324 -15.93 24.71 1.21
C MET A 324 -14.77 25.46 0.53
N ARG A 325 -13.52 24.99 0.68
CA ARG A 325 -12.34 25.58 0.03
C ARG A 325 -12.18 25.13 -1.43
N THR A 326 -12.92 24.10 -1.82
CA THR A 326 -12.97 23.61 -3.20
C THR A 326 -13.52 24.72 -4.10
N THR A 327 -12.70 25.24 -5.00
CA THR A 327 -13.19 26.11 -6.08
C THR A 327 -14.23 25.34 -6.89
N PRO A 328 -15.38 25.93 -7.28
CA PRO A 328 -16.34 25.23 -8.13
C PRO A 328 -15.63 24.72 -9.38
N SER A 329 -15.79 23.44 -9.71
CA SER A 329 -15.20 22.83 -10.90
C SER A 329 -15.60 23.63 -12.14
N ARG A 330 -14.63 24.02 -12.96
CA ARG A 330 -14.87 24.48 -14.34
C ARG A 330 -15.45 23.38 -15.20
#